data_AF-A0A6M8W927-F1
#
_entry.id   AF-A0A6M8W927-F1
#
_cell.length_a   1.000
_cell.length_b   1.000
_cell.length_c   1.000
_cell.angle_alpha   90.00
_cell.angle_beta   90.00
_cell.angle_gamma   90.00
#
_symmetry.space_group_name_H-M   'P 1'
#
loop_
_entity.id
_entity.type
_entity.pdbx_description
1 polymer ?
#
loop_
_entity_poly.entity_id
_entity_poly.type
_entity_poly.pdbx_seq_one_letter_code
_entity_poly.pdbx_strand_id
1 'polypeptide(L)'
;MNRIKKLVYAAGLAMGMAGGAQAADIVFIVDESGSMGGEHAWLSSMVTSLETELVAAGETANNYGLVGYGASSSHGIDGHAHTVGSGDWGTAAALASATSGLFTSGGTEDGWQAIDYALNHYAWSGGPINFILVTDEDRDNRDASLSYASVLSDLNGRGVVLNSVINVSLRDGTGAVAVGVDGDNPANAYIADGMGGYTSATGGTATGGYGTSVANYAELAWATGGAAWDLNQLRAGGLTAASFTAAFVDIKVQEIIEQTGSVPEPASLALMGIGLLGMGFGRKVIKSRIR
;
A
#
# COMPACT_ATOMS: atom_id res chain seq x y z
N MET A 1 -5.73 -37.07 3.45
CA MET A 1 -4.98 -37.20 2.17
C MET A 1 -4.05 -36.01 2.09
N ASN A 2 -2.78 -36.24 2.48
CA ASN A 2 -1.77 -35.22 2.70
C ASN A 2 -1.30 -34.62 1.36
N ARG A 3 -1.38 -33.29 1.20
CA ARG A 3 -0.63 -32.60 0.15
C ARG A 3 0.75 -32.24 0.67
N ILE A 4 1.72 -32.89 0.06
CA ILE A 4 3.16 -32.79 0.27
C ILE A 4 3.62 -31.35 -0.01
N LYS A 5 4.32 -30.74 0.96
CA LYS A 5 5.04 -29.48 0.79
C LYS A 5 6.10 -29.68 -0.28
N LYS A 6 6.03 -28.92 -1.38
CA LYS A 6 7.16 -28.77 -2.31
C LYS A 6 8.24 -27.96 -1.60
N LEU A 7 9.24 -28.64 -1.09
CA LEU A 7 10.52 -28.05 -0.70
C LEU A 7 11.34 -27.94 -1.98
N VAL A 8 11.45 -26.73 -2.54
CA VAL A 8 12.39 -26.46 -3.63
C VAL A 8 13.65 -25.89 -2.99
N TYR A 9 14.70 -26.71 -2.87
CA TYR A 9 16.06 -26.21 -2.67
C TYR A 9 16.59 -25.76 -4.02
N ALA A 10 16.58 -24.45 -4.29
CA ALA A 10 17.35 -23.86 -5.36
C ALA A 10 18.70 -23.40 -4.78
N ALA A 11 19.74 -24.21 -4.94
CA ALA A 11 21.12 -23.74 -4.84
C ALA A 11 21.43 -22.98 -6.14
N GLY A 12 21.05 -21.70 -6.20
CA GLY A 12 21.42 -20.79 -7.29
C GLY A 12 22.69 -20.03 -6.93
N LEU A 13 23.69 -20.08 -7.80
CA LEU A 13 24.81 -19.14 -7.77
C LEU A 13 24.26 -17.70 -7.76
N ALA A 14 24.57 -16.93 -6.72
CA ALA A 14 24.40 -15.48 -6.75
C ALA A 14 25.46 -14.88 -7.69
N MET A 15 25.12 -14.76 -8.98
CA MET A 15 25.78 -13.78 -9.84
C MET A 15 25.19 -12.41 -9.49
N GLY A 16 26.00 -11.58 -8.84
CA GLY A 16 25.63 -10.21 -8.52
C GLY A 16 25.23 -9.46 -9.78
N MET A 17 23.95 -9.13 -9.87
CA MET A 17 23.49 -7.97 -10.61
C MET A 17 23.31 -6.87 -9.57
N ALA A 18 24.34 -6.04 -9.41
CA ALA A 18 24.12 -4.70 -8.86
C ALA A 18 23.37 -3.89 -9.93
N GLY A 19 22.07 -4.16 -10.09
CA GLY A 19 21.16 -3.17 -10.60
C GLY A 19 21.06 -2.12 -9.50
N GLY A 20 21.49 -0.88 -9.77
CA GLY A 20 21.24 0.21 -8.83
C GLY A 20 19.75 0.25 -8.53
N ALA A 21 19.37 0.42 -7.25
CA ALA A 21 17.97 0.59 -6.88
C ALA A 21 17.39 1.70 -7.77
N GLN A 22 16.41 1.32 -8.60
CA GLN A 22 15.70 2.28 -9.43
C GLN A 22 14.70 2.98 -8.52
N ALA A 23 14.62 4.31 -8.64
CA ALA A 23 13.68 5.12 -7.90
C ALA A 23 12.26 4.53 -7.94
N ALA A 24 11.60 4.39 -6.80
CA ALA A 24 10.18 4.05 -6.80
C ALA A 24 9.37 5.22 -7.35
N ASP A 25 8.40 4.93 -8.21
CA ASP A 25 7.45 5.89 -8.76
C ASP A 25 6.14 5.78 -7.96
N ILE A 26 5.85 6.79 -7.15
CA ILE A 26 4.71 6.83 -6.23
C ILE A 26 3.75 7.92 -6.69
N VAL A 27 2.56 7.55 -7.15
CA VAL A 27 1.56 8.49 -7.67
C VAL A 27 0.35 8.55 -6.76
N PHE A 28 0.04 9.74 -6.29
CA PHE A 28 -1.17 10.04 -5.54
C PHE A 28 -2.27 10.45 -6.51
N ILE A 29 -3.39 9.73 -6.51
CA ILE A 29 -4.54 9.95 -7.37
C ILE A 29 -5.70 10.35 -6.47
N VAL A 30 -5.97 11.66 -6.40
CA VAL A 30 -6.72 12.25 -5.30
C VAL A 30 -7.98 12.90 -5.83
N ASP A 31 -9.09 12.47 -5.27
CA ASP A 31 -10.40 13.08 -5.44
C ASP A 31 -10.39 14.50 -4.84
N GLU A 32 -10.79 15.46 -5.65
CA GLU A 32 -10.86 16.88 -5.34
C GLU A 32 -12.29 17.34 -5.05
N SER A 33 -13.24 16.43 -4.85
CA SER A 33 -14.61 16.75 -4.48
C SER A 33 -14.69 17.52 -3.14
N GLY A 34 -15.82 18.18 -2.90
CA GLY A 34 -16.01 19.08 -1.76
C GLY A 34 -15.89 18.41 -0.38
N SER A 35 -16.03 17.09 -0.29
CA SER A 35 -15.94 16.30 0.95
C SER A 35 -14.50 16.00 1.36
N MET A 36 -13.52 16.14 0.46
CA MET A 36 -12.17 15.57 0.58
C MET A 36 -11.17 16.41 1.39
N GLY A 37 -11.62 17.52 1.99
CA GLY A 37 -10.71 18.46 2.66
C GLY A 37 -9.91 17.87 3.83
N GLY A 38 -10.46 16.87 4.53
CA GLY A 38 -9.76 16.18 5.61
C GLY A 38 -8.63 15.29 5.09
N GLU A 39 -8.89 14.57 4.01
CA GLU A 39 -7.92 13.71 3.34
C GLU A 39 -6.80 14.52 2.72
N HIS A 40 -7.10 15.65 2.06
CA HIS A 40 -6.09 16.56 1.50
C HIS A 40 -5.12 17.05 2.57
N ALA A 41 -5.62 17.41 3.76
CA ALA A 41 -4.79 17.85 4.87
C ALA A 41 -3.87 16.74 5.43
N TRP A 42 -4.31 15.48 5.37
CA TRP A 42 -3.54 14.32 5.83
C TRP A 42 -2.34 14.04 4.92
N LEU A 43 -2.50 14.14 3.60
CA LEU A 43 -1.50 13.76 2.59
C LEU A 43 -0.12 14.37 2.84
N SER A 44 -0.04 15.67 3.15
CA SER A 44 1.24 16.36 3.37
C SER A 44 2.08 15.75 4.50
N SER A 45 1.44 15.35 5.60
CA SER A 45 2.15 14.72 6.72
C SER A 45 2.50 13.26 6.40
N MET A 46 1.57 12.53 5.77
CA MET A 46 1.75 11.12 5.48
C MET A 46 2.86 10.89 4.46
N VAL A 47 2.97 11.69 3.38
CA VAL A 47 4.07 11.56 2.41
C VAL A 47 5.45 11.76 3.07
N THR A 48 5.53 12.64 4.06
CA THR A 48 6.77 12.87 4.81
C THR A 48 7.14 11.66 5.65
N SER A 49 6.15 11.03 6.30
CA SER A 49 6.35 9.77 7.02
C SER A 49 6.74 8.62 6.09
N LEU A 50 6.06 8.48 4.95
CA LEU A 50 6.36 7.46 3.95
C LEU A 50 7.81 7.56 3.45
N GLU A 51 8.25 8.75 3.04
CA GLU A 51 9.63 8.93 2.58
C GLU A 51 10.65 8.67 3.69
N THR A 52 10.33 9.04 4.93
CA THR A 52 11.23 8.77 6.07
C THR A 52 11.46 7.28 6.24
N GLU A 53 10.41 6.47 6.17
CA GLU A 53 10.50 5.02 6.33
C GLU A 53 11.10 4.34 5.09
N LEU A 54 10.82 4.83 3.87
CA LEU A 54 11.49 4.36 2.64
C LEU A 54 13.01 4.58 2.70
N VAL A 55 13.43 5.79 3.07
CA VAL A 55 14.86 6.12 3.21
C VAL A 55 15.50 5.26 4.31
N ALA A 56 14.80 5.03 5.43
CA ALA A 56 15.28 4.16 6.49
C ALA A 56 15.44 2.69 6.03
N ALA A 57 14.60 2.25 5.09
CA ALA A 57 14.70 0.94 4.45
C ALA A 57 15.72 0.87 3.31
N GLY A 58 16.34 2.00 2.93
CA GLY A 58 17.35 2.08 1.88
C GLY A 58 16.80 2.42 0.49
N GLU A 59 15.49 2.64 0.36
CA GLU A 59 14.85 3.13 -0.86
C GLU A 59 14.99 4.65 -0.92
N THR A 60 15.83 5.13 -1.83
CA THR A 60 16.20 6.54 -1.94
C THR A 60 15.95 7.07 -3.35
N ALA A 61 15.82 8.40 -3.46
CA ALA A 61 15.55 9.08 -4.72
C ALA A 61 14.20 8.71 -5.36
N ASN A 62 13.19 8.41 -4.54
CA ASN A 62 11.83 8.11 -5.01
C ASN A 62 11.20 9.31 -5.74
N ASN A 63 10.43 9.03 -6.79
CA ASN A 63 9.68 10.01 -7.57
C ASN A 63 8.24 10.06 -7.07
N TYR A 64 7.76 11.27 -6.78
CA TYR A 64 6.41 11.52 -6.32
C TYR A 64 5.62 12.32 -7.35
N GLY A 65 4.43 11.82 -7.70
CA GLY A 65 3.48 12.44 -8.62
C GLY A 65 2.12 12.70 -7.95
N LEU A 66 1.36 13.66 -8.47
CA LEU A 66 0.03 14.01 -8.00
C LEU A 66 -0.94 14.20 -9.17
N VAL A 67 -2.02 13.44 -9.16
CA VAL A 67 -3.14 13.53 -10.09
C VAL A 67 -4.38 13.91 -9.31
N GLY A 68 -5.07 14.96 -9.75
CA GLY A 68 -6.38 15.39 -9.27
C GLY A 68 -7.49 14.91 -10.19
N TYR A 69 -8.70 14.75 -9.66
CA TYR A 69 -9.93 14.48 -10.42
C TYR A 69 -11.17 14.84 -9.58
N GLY A 70 -12.35 14.91 -10.20
CA GLY A 70 -13.60 15.19 -9.47
C GLY A 70 -13.85 16.67 -9.17
N ALA A 71 -12.89 17.54 -9.49
CA ALA A 71 -13.01 18.98 -9.27
C ALA A 71 -14.10 19.62 -10.15
N SER A 72 -14.50 20.85 -9.82
CA SER A 72 -15.37 21.65 -10.69
C SER A 72 -14.75 21.87 -12.09
N SER A 73 -15.58 22.16 -13.10
CA SER A 73 -15.13 22.30 -14.50
C SER A 73 -13.99 23.30 -14.74
N SER A 74 -13.81 24.29 -13.88
CA SER A 74 -12.72 25.26 -13.97
C SER A 74 -11.36 24.72 -13.50
N HIS A 75 -11.37 23.67 -12.69
CA HIS A 75 -10.18 23.09 -12.08
C HIS A 75 -9.85 21.69 -12.62
N GLY A 76 -10.84 20.98 -13.18
CA GLY A 76 -10.65 19.73 -13.91
C GLY A 76 -11.51 18.62 -13.33
N ILE A 77 -12.62 18.30 -14.01
CA ILE A 77 -13.46 17.15 -13.61
C ILE A 77 -12.73 15.85 -13.95
N ASP A 78 -12.04 15.85 -15.09
CA ASP A 78 -11.24 14.74 -15.57
C ASP A 78 -9.91 14.63 -14.84
N GLY A 79 -9.31 13.43 -14.84
CA GLY A 79 -7.95 13.20 -14.34
C GLY A 79 -6.93 14.18 -14.95
N HIS A 80 -6.16 14.85 -14.10
CA HIS A 80 -5.14 15.83 -14.51
C HIS A 80 -3.97 15.89 -13.54
N ALA A 81 -2.77 16.21 -14.03
CA ALA A 81 -1.58 16.33 -13.18
C ALA A 81 -1.55 17.66 -12.43
N HIS A 82 -1.09 17.61 -11.18
CA HIS A 82 -0.60 18.76 -10.44
C HIS A 82 0.92 18.83 -10.56
N THR A 83 1.47 20.03 -10.69
CA THR A 83 2.92 20.23 -10.71
C THR A 83 3.53 19.88 -9.36
N VAL A 84 4.42 18.89 -9.32
CA VAL A 84 5.21 18.51 -8.15
C VAL A 84 6.61 19.08 -8.29
N GLY A 85 6.87 20.21 -7.61
CA GLY A 85 8.13 20.92 -7.72
C GLY A 85 8.25 21.67 -9.04
N SER A 86 8.97 21.13 -10.02
CA SER A 86 9.20 21.77 -11.34
C SER A 86 8.59 21.03 -12.53
N GLY A 87 7.86 19.94 -12.31
CA GLY A 87 7.22 19.14 -13.36
C GLY A 87 6.25 18.13 -12.77
N ASP A 88 6.01 17.02 -13.49
CA ASP A 88 5.07 15.97 -13.03
C ASP A 88 5.63 15.15 -11.87
N TRP A 89 6.96 15.02 -11.80
CA TRP A 89 7.70 14.33 -10.75
C TRP A 89 8.45 15.30 -9.84
N GLY A 90 8.46 15.01 -8.54
CA GLY A 90 9.34 15.67 -7.59
C GLY A 90 9.64 14.82 -6.35
N THR A 91 10.17 15.45 -5.32
CA THR A 91 10.48 14.82 -4.03
C THR A 91 9.24 14.75 -3.13
N ALA A 92 9.31 13.97 -2.05
CA ALA A 92 8.26 13.93 -1.02
C ALA A 92 7.90 15.32 -0.47
N ALA A 93 8.91 16.18 -0.26
CA ALA A 93 8.69 17.55 0.21
C ALA A 93 8.01 18.44 -0.86
N ALA A 94 8.34 18.23 -2.13
CA ALA A 94 7.67 18.91 -3.24
C ALA A 94 6.21 18.45 -3.37
N LEU A 95 5.94 17.15 -3.21
CA LEU A 95 4.59 16.60 -3.20
C LEU A 95 3.79 17.14 -2.01
N ALA A 96 4.36 17.12 -0.80
CA ALA A 96 3.73 17.70 0.39
C ALA A 96 3.29 19.15 0.14
N SER A 97 4.11 19.95 -0.55
CA SER A 97 3.76 21.31 -0.95
C SER A 97 2.66 21.34 -2.02
N ALA A 98 2.75 20.47 -3.03
CA ALA A 98 1.81 20.38 -4.14
C ALA A 98 0.39 20.01 -3.69
N THR A 99 0.24 19.25 -2.59
CA THR A 99 -1.10 18.93 -2.04
C THR A 99 -1.93 20.17 -1.68
N SER A 100 -1.30 21.33 -1.43
CA SER A 100 -2.01 22.60 -1.22
C SER A 100 -2.67 23.16 -2.47
N GLY A 101 -2.32 22.64 -3.66
CA GLY A 101 -2.95 22.95 -4.93
C GLY A 101 -4.23 22.16 -5.20
N LEU A 102 -4.51 21.12 -4.41
CA LEU A 102 -5.75 20.36 -4.51
C LEU A 102 -6.96 21.26 -4.18
N PHE A 103 -8.04 21.12 -4.93
CA PHE A 103 -9.15 22.06 -4.86
C PHE A 103 -10.50 21.38 -4.61
N THR A 104 -10.92 21.37 -3.33
CA THR A 104 -12.19 20.81 -2.83
C THR A 104 -13.43 21.46 -3.47
N SER A 105 -13.80 20.99 -4.66
CA SER A 105 -14.91 21.47 -5.48
C SER A 105 -15.44 20.35 -6.36
N GLY A 106 -16.60 20.52 -6.97
CA GLY A 106 -17.14 19.48 -7.87
C GLY A 106 -17.93 18.40 -7.12
N GLY A 107 -18.02 17.22 -7.71
CA GLY A 107 -19.05 16.21 -7.44
C GLY A 107 -19.24 15.23 -8.61
N THR A 108 -18.19 14.95 -9.40
CA THR A 108 -18.25 13.92 -10.44
C THR A 108 -16.93 13.15 -10.52
N GLU A 109 -16.85 12.04 -9.81
CA GLU A 109 -15.63 11.37 -9.40
C GLU A 109 -15.34 10.09 -10.21
N ASP A 110 -14.59 10.18 -11.32
CA ASP A 110 -14.14 9.00 -12.07
C ASP A 110 -12.69 8.61 -11.74
N GLY A 111 -12.50 7.88 -10.64
CA GLY A 111 -11.17 7.43 -10.22
C GLY A 111 -10.47 6.50 -11.23
N TRP A 112 -11.22 5.77 -12.06
CA TRP A 112 -10.62 4.93 -13.11
C TRP A 112 -10.05 5.77 -14.24
N GLN A 113 -10.70 6.88 -14.57
CA GLN A 113 -10.16 7.82 -15.54
C GLN A 113 -8.91 8.53 -15.02
N ALA A 114 -8.85 8.84 -13.72
CA ALA A 114 -7.65 9.39 -13.11
C ALA A 114 -6.48 8.38 -13.08
N ILE A 115 -6.76 7.10 -12.85
CA ILE A 115 -5.80 6.01 -13.02
C ILE A 115 -5.29 5.93 -14.46
N ASP A 116 -6.19 5.92 -15.44
CA ASP A 116 -5.81 5.89 -16.87
C ASP A 116 -4.94 7.11 -17.25
N TYR A 117 -5.30 8.30 -16.76
CA TYR A 117 -4.50 9.49 -16.96
C TYR A 117 -3.07 9.31 -16.44
N ALA A 118 -2.93 8.86 -15.17
CA ALA A 118 -1.62 8.63 -14.54
C ALA A 118 -0.80 7.64 -15.38
N LEU A 119 -1.42 6.53 -15.77
CA LEU A 119 -0.80 5.49 -16.60
C LEU A 119 -0.26 6.06 -17.92
N ASN A 120 -0.98 6.95 -18.59
CA ASN A 120 -0.64 7.38 -19.95
C ASN A 120 0.17 8.67 -20.05
N HIS A 121 0.30 9.44 -18.96
CA HIS A 121 0.96 10.76 -18.99
C HIS A 121 2.28 10.85 -18.23
N TYR A 122 2.56 9.93 -17.31
CA TYR A 122 3.81 9.92 -16.57
C TYR A 122 4.93 9.16 -17.30
N ALA A 123 6.15 9.68 -17.19
CA ALA A 123 7.36 9.03 -17.69
C ALA A 123 8.01 8.19 -16.57
N TRP A 124 7.85 6.87 -16.63
CA TRP A 124 8.27 5.93 -15.58
C TRP A 124 9.79 5.74 -15.51
N SER A 125 10.31 5.58 -14.30
CA SER A 125 11.74 5.39 -14.01
C SER A 125 12.25 3.99 -14.35
N GLY A 126 11.34 3.01 -14.45
CA GLY A 126 11.64 1.58 -14.55
C GLY A 126 11.76 0.86 -13.20
N GLY A 127 11.60 1.60 -12.09
CA GLY A 127 11.52 1.05 -10.72
C GLY A 127 10.11 0.57 -10.33
N PRO A 128 9.90 0.27 -9.03
CA PRO A 128 8.59 -0.02 -8.47
C PRO A 128 7.57 1.06 -8.82
N ILE A 129 6.33 0.69 -9.09
CA ILE A 129 5.25 1.64 -9.33
C ILE A 129 4.14 1.38 -8.31
N ASN A 130 3.85 2.39 -7.48
CA ASN A 130 2.85 2.30 -6.42
C ASN A 130 1.83 3.44 -6.58
N PHE A 131 0.57 3.10 -6.74
CA PHE A 131 -0.52 4.08 -6.88
C PHE A 131 -1.31 4.16 -5.57
N ILE A 132 -1.62 5.38 -5.15
CA ILE A 132 -2.45 5.65 -3.97
C ILE A 132 -3.67 6.43 -4.44
N LEU A 133 -4.79 5.73 -4.62
CA LEU A 133 -6.08 6.32 -4.93
C LEU A 133 -6.78 6.76 -3.63
N VAL A 134 -7.30 7.98 -3.60
CA VAL A 134 -8.02 8.53 -2.45
C VAL A 134 -9.35 9.11 -2.92
N THR A 135 -10.47 8.63 -2.37
CA THR A 135 -11.84 9.15 -2.63
C THR A 135 -12.81 8.67 -1.56
N ASP A 136 -13.83 9.45 -1.24
CA ASP A 136 -14.85 9.03 -0.27
C ASP A 136 -16.15 8.49 -0.90
N GLU A 137 -16.15 8.24 -2.21
CA GLU A 137 -17.29 7.70 -2.92
C GLU A 137 -16.94 6.63 -3.98
N ASP A 138 -17.97 6.19 -4.70
CA ASP A 138 -17.85 5.25 -5.81
C ASP A 138 -17.59 6.01 -7.12
N ARG A 139 -17.41 5.26 -8.20
CA ARG A 139 -17.08 5.83 -9.49
C ARG A 139 -18.31 6.45 -10.16
N ASP A 140 -18.19 7.70 -10.60
CA ASP A 140 -19.03 8.27 -11.65
C ASP A 140 -18.48 7.93 -13.04
N ASN A 141 -19.09 6.97 -13.73
CA ASN A 141 -18.58 6.50 -15.02
C ASN A 141 -18.68 7.59 -16.11
N ARG A 142 -17.56 8.26 -16.39
CA ARG A 142 -17.41 9.27 -17.44
C ARG A 142 -16.79 8.72 -18.73
N ASP A 143 -16.10 7.58 -18.63
CA ASP A 143 -15.58 6.85 -19.78
C ASP A 143 -16.00 5.37 -19.75
N ALA A 144 -16.98 5.03 -20.60
CA ALA A 144 -17.51 3.68 -20.70
C ALA A 144 -16.53 2.66 -21.30
N SER A 145 -15.43 3.12 -21.91
CA SER A 145 -14.36 2.23 -22.38
C SER A 145 -13.48 1.72 -21.24
N LEU A 146 -13.42 2.46 -20.12
CA LEU A 146 -12.74 2.04 -18.91
C LEU A 146 -13.65 1.09 -18.12
N SER A 147 -13.36 -0.20 -18.24
CA SER A 147 -13.97 -1.28 -17.47
C SER A 147 -13.02 -1.77 -16.38
N TYR A 148 -13.55 -2.47 -15.37
CA TYR A 148 -12.69 -3.11 -14.35
C TYR A 148 -11.59 -3.96 -14.99
N ALA A 149 -11.96 -4.76 -15.99
CA ALA A 149 -11.02 -5.66 -16.66
C ALA A 149 -9.95 -4.92 -17.47
N SER A 150 -10.29 -3.80 -18.12
CA SER A 150 -9.31 -3.00 -18.87
C SER A 150 -8.36 -2.27 -17.92
N VAL A 151 -8.88 -1.60 -16.89
CA VAL A 151 -8.05 -0.89 -15.90
C VAL A 151 -7.12 -1.85 -15.16
N LEU A 152 -7.63 -3.01 -14.72
CA LEU A 152 -6.80 -4.05 -14.10
C LEU A 152 -5.74 -4.58 -15.07
N SER A 153 -6.07 -4.76 -16.34
CA SER A 153 -5.12 -5.18 -17.37
C SER A 153 -3.99 -4.15 -17.54
N ASP A 154 -4.32 -2.86 -17.53
CA ASP A 154 -3.35 -1.80 -17.71
C ASP A 154 -2.45 -1.65 -16.47
N LEU A 155 -3.01 -1.71 -15.26
CA LEU A 155 -2.24 -1.73 -14.01
C LEU A 155 -1.26 -2.91 -13.99
N ASN A 156 -1.73 -4.13 -14.27
CA ASN A 156 -0.90 -5.32 -14.32
C ASN A 156 0.15 -5.25 -15.45
N GLY A 157 -0.21 -4.67 -16.60
CA GLY A 157 0.69 -4.51 -17.74
C GLY A 157 1.91 -3.64 -17.42
N ARG A 158 1.80 -2.73 -16.45
CA ARG A 158 2.91 -1.92 -15.94
C ARG A 158 3.47 -2.39 -14.59
N GLY A 159 2.91 -3.43 -13.98
CA GLY A 159 3.32 -3.92 -12.66
C GLY A 159 3.01 -2.93 -11.52
N VAL A 160 1.94 -2.15 -11.66
CA VAL A 160 1.48 -1.21 -10.62
C VAL A 160 0.86 -1.99 -9.47
N VAL A 161 1.23 -1.63 -8.24
CA VAL A 161 0.50 -1.99 -7.02
C VAL A 161 -0.40 -0.82 -6.64
N LEU A 162 -1.72 -1.05 -6.64
CA LEU A 162 -2.71 -0.03 -6.30
C LEU A 162 -3.15 -0.17 -4.84
N ASN A 163 -3.13 0.95 -4.13
CA ASN A 163 -3.71 1.12 -2.81
C ASN A 163 -4.89 2.08 -2.87
N SER A 164 -6.01 1.69 -2.29
CA SER A 164 -7.25 2.47 -2.31
C SER A 164 -7.64 2.93 -0.91
N VAL A 165 -7.49 4.22 -0.62
CA VAL A 165 -8.01 4.87 0.58
C VAL A 165 -9.41 5.35 0.28
N ILE A 166 -10.41 4.58 0.73
CA ILE A 166 -11.79 4.74 0.29
C ILE A 166 -12.79 4.68 1.44
N ASN A 167 -13.98 5.21 1.23
CA ASN A 167 -15.10 5.06 2.16
C ASN A 167 -15.62 3.61 2.15
N VAL A 168 -15.04 2.78 3.03
CA VAL A 168 -15.29 1.34 3.13
C VAL A 168 -15.48 0.93 4.58
N SER A 169 -15.94 -0.29 4.85
CA SER A 169 -15.96 -0.90 6.18
C SER A 169 -15.25 -2.23 6.14
N LEU A 170 -14.09 -2.31 6.80
CA LEU A 170 -13.20 -3.48 6.75
C LEU A 170 -13.22 -4.24 8.08
N ARG A 171 -13.12 -5.57 8.01
CA ARG A 171 -13.06 -6.45 9.19
C ARG A 171 -12.10 -7.60 9.02
N ASP A 172 -11.57 -8.11 10.13
CA ASP A 172 -10.85 -9.39 10.16
C ASP A 172 -11.81 -10.60 10.19
N GLY A 173 -11.24 -11.81 10.23
CA GLY A 173 -12.01 -13.06 10.29
C GLY A 173 -12.78 -13.28 11.60
N THR A 174 -12.56 -12.44 12.63
CA THR A 174 -13.32 -12.45 13.90
C THR A 174 -14.42 -11.40 13.94
N GLY A 175 -14.44 -10.48 12.96
CA GLY A 175 -15.35 -9.35 12.89
C GLY A 175 -14.83 -8.08 13.56
N ALA A 176 -13.58 -8.02 14.00
CA ALA A 176 -12.96 -6.79 14.50
C ALA A 176 -12.78 -5.76 13.37
N VAL A 177 -12.97 -4.48 13.66
CA VAL A 177 -12.84 -3.39 12.67
C VAL A 177 -11.37 -3.22 12.30
N ALA A 178 -11.09 -3.19 11.00
CA ALA A 178 -9.76 -3.01 10.44
C ALA A 178 -9.59 -1.59 9.84
N VAL A 179 -8.38 -1.05 9.95
CA VAL A 179 -7.97 0.19 9.27
C VAL A 179 -7.58 -0.06 7.81
N GLY A 180 -7.16 -1.28 7.48
CA GLY A 180 -6.84 -1.70 6.12
C GLY A 180 -6.88 -3.22 5.98
N VAL A 181 -7.04 -3.69 4.74
CA VAL A 181 -7.02 -5.10 4.34
C VAL A 181 -6.27 -5.23 3.02
N ASP A 182 -5.30 -6.13 2.95
CA ASP A 182 -4.54 -6.41 1.74
C ASP A 182 -5.16 -7.50 0.86
N GLY A 183 -4.61 -7.67 -0.34
CA GLY A 183 -5.05 -8.66 -1.32
C GLY A 183 -4.45 -10.07 -1.12
N ASP A 184 -3.75 -10.32 -0.01
CA ASP A 184 -3.09 -11.60 0.22
C ASP A 184 -4.10 -12.76 0.34
N ASN A 185 -3.59 -13.99 0.24
CA ASN A 185 -4.39 -15.19 0.45
C ASN A 185 -3.70 -16.16 1.43
N PRO A 186 -4.10 -16.17 2.71
CA PRO A 186 -5.22 -15.42 3.29
C PRO A 186 -4.94 -13.92 3.46
N ALA A 187 -5.97 -13.08 3.29
CA ALA A 187 -5.85 -11.63 3.44
C ALA A 187 -5.54 -11.25 4.88
N ASN A 188 -4.62 -10.31 5.07
CA ASN A 188 -4.35 -9.70 6.35
C ASN A 188 -5.29 -8.52 6.58
N ALA A 189 -5.71 -8.34 7.82
CA ALA A 189 -6.44 -7.19 8.31
C ALA A 189 -5.58 -6.46 9.34
N TYR A 190 -5.41 -5.16 9.19
CA TYR A 190 -4.65 -4.32 10.11
C TYR A 190 -5.62 -3.68 11.11
N ILE A 191 -5.44 -3.95 12.40
CA ILE A 191 -6.34 -3.56 13.47
C ILE A 191 -5.65 -2.53 14.35
N ALA A 192 -6.30 -1.38 14.58
CA ALA A 192 -5.80 -0.36 15.48
C ALA A 192 -5.61 -0.92 16.91
N ASP A 193 -4.46 -0.65 17.53
CA ASP A 193 -4.13 -1.15 18.87
C ASP A 193 -4.65 -0.24 20.01
N GLY A 194 -5.25 0.90 19.66
CA GLY A 194 -5.74 1.90 20.60
C GLY A 194 -4.65 2.81 21.20
N MET A 195 -3.41 2.70 20.74
CA MET A 195 -2.24 3.47 21.17
C MET A 195 -1.58 4.24 20.00
N GLY A 196 -2.17 4.18 18.80
CA GLY A 196 -1.64 4.79 17.59
C GLY A 196 -0.76 3.86 16.74
N GLY A 197 -0.60 2.60 17.15
CA GLY A 197 -0.02 1.52 16.35
C GLY A 197 -1.08 0.56 15.82
N TYR A 198 -0.67 -0.59 15.31
CA TYR A 198 -1.58 -1.60 14.80
C TYR A 198 -1.07 -3.02 15.06
N THR A 199 -1.97 -3.98 14.90
CA THR A 199 -1.69 -5.41 14.89
C THR A 199 -2.27 -6.03 13.63
N SER A 200 -1.76 -7.19 13.20
CA SER A 200 -2.29 -7.91 12.04
C SER A 200 -3.10 -9.13 12.47
N ALA A 201 -4.23 -9.33 11.80
CA ALA A 201 -5.07 -10.52 11.89
C ALA A 201 -5.30 -11.10 10.49
N THR A 202 -5.82 -12.33 10.40
CA THR A 202 -6.12 -12.97 9.10
C THR A 202 -7.61 -12.98 8.80
N GLY A 203 -7.96 -13.22 7.54
CA GLY A 203 -9.35 -13.26 7.10
C GLY A 203 -9.94 -11.87 6.89
N GLY A 204 -9.11 -10.91 6.49
CA GLY A 204 -9.55 -9.57 6.12
C GLY A 204 -10.62 -9.59 5.03
N THR A 205 -11.66 -8.78 5.20
CA THR A 205 -12.77 -8.65 4.25
C THR A 205 -13.34 -7.23 4.26
N ALA A 206 -13.88 -6.79 3.13
CA ALA A 206 -14.81 -5.66 3.09
C ALA A 206 -16.24 -6.13 3.40
N THR A 207 -16.92 -5.38 4.26
CA THR A 207 -18.29 -5.67 4.71
C THR A 207 -19.31 -4.65 4.22
N GLY A 208 -18.85 -3.56 3.61
CA GLY A 208 -19.65 -2.52 2.99
C GLY A 208 -18.74 -1.39 2.50
N GLY A 209 -19.31 -0.49 1.71
CA GLY A 209 -18.67 0.75 1.27
C GLY A 209 -19.71 1.70 0.69
N TYR A 210 -19.30 2.93 0.42
CA TYR A 210 -20.18 3.87 -0.29
C TYR A 210 -20.45 3.34 -1.70
N GLY A 211 -21.72 3.41 -2.15
CA GLY A 211 -22.15 2.94 -3.47
C GLY A 211 -21.50 1.62 -3.91
N THR A 212 -20.76 1.65 -5.02
CA THR A 212 -19.97 0.52 -5.52
C THR A 212 -18.45 0.59 -5.25
N SER A 213 -17.96 1.39 -4.30
CA SER A 213 -16.51 1.59 -4.04
C SER A 213 -15.75 0.28 -3.75
N VAL A 214 -16.39 -0.70 -3.11
CA VAL A 214 -15.77 -2.02 -2.89
C VAL A 214 -15.43 -2.68 -4.23
N ALA A 215 -16.41 -2.79 -5.13
CA ALA A 215 -16.23 -3.40 -6.44
C ALA A 215 -15.36 -2.54 -7.38
N ASN A 216 -15.38 -1.21 -7.22
CA ASN A 216 -14.60 -0.33 -8.10
C ASN A 216 -13.13 -0.23 -7.71
N TYR A 217 -12.83 -0.21 -6.41
CA TYR A 217 -11.53 0.20 -5.90
C TYR A 217 -10.89 -0.82 -4.95
N ALA A 218 -11.65 -1.36 -3.97
CA ALA A 218 -11.07 -2.37 -3.05
C ALA A 218 -10.65 -3.64 -3.78
N GLU A 219 -11.56 -4.20 -4.59
CA GLU A 219 -11.28 -5.40 -5.38
C GLU A 219 -10.15 -5.17 -6.39
N LEU A 220 -10.09 -3.96 -6.98
CA LEU A 220 -9.04 -3.58 -7.92
C LEU A 220 -7.67 -3.50 -7.24
N ALA A 221 -7.59 -2.87 -6.07
CA ALA A 221 -6.39 -2.81 -5.25
C ALA A 221 -5.86 -4.21 -4.91
N TRP A 222 -6.74 -5.08 -4.38
CA TRP A 222 -6.39 -6.46 -4.05
C TRP A 222 -5.93 -7.26 -5.28
N ALA A 223 -6.57 -7.06 -6.43
CA ALA A 223 -6.20 -7.74 -7.67
C ALA A 223 -4.81 -7.33 -8.21
N THR A 224 -4.29 -6.19 -7.79
CA THR A 224 -2.92 -5.74 -8.08
C THR A 224 -1.90 -6.08 -6.98
N GLY A 225 -2.33 -6.77 -5.93
CA GLY A 225 -1.48 -7.10 -4.77
C GLY A 225 -1.32 -5.97 -3.75
N GLY A 226 -2.11 -4.90 -3.85
CA GLY A 226 -2.14 -3.83 -2.86
C GLY A 226 -3.27 -3.99 -1.85
N ALA A 227 -3.63 -2.90 -1.18
CA ALA A 227 -4.59 -2.90 -0.08
C ALA A 227 -5.71 -1.85 -0.20
N ALA A 228 -6.85 -2.17 0.40
CA ALA A 228 -7.93 -1.25 0.64
C ALA A 228 -7.84 -0.70 2.07
N TRP A 229 -8.08 0.59 2.25
CA TRP A 229 -7.91 1.32 3.50
C TRP A 229 -9.19 2.08 3.83
N ASP A 230 -9.66 1.92 5.07
CA ASP A 230 -10.91 2.52 5.53
C ASP A 230 -10.71 3.99 5.89
N LEU A 231 -11.07 4.86 4.95
CA LEU A 231 -11.03 6.32 5.08
C LEU A 231 -11.85 6.83 6.27
N ASN A 232 -12.89 6.10 6.72
CA ASN A 232 -13.64 6.48 7.91
C ASN A 232 -12.80 6.36 9.19
N GLN A 233 -11.81 5.45 9.24
CA GLN A 233 -10.87 5.35 10.36
C GLN A 233 -9.92 6.55 10.40
N LEU A 234 -9.52 7.07 9.23
CA LEU A 234 -8.77 8.33 9.13
C LEU A 234 -9.63 9.51 9.61
N ARG A 235 -10.88 9.62 9.13
CA ARG A 235 -11.82 10.70 9.52
C ARG A 235 -12.20 10.67 11.01
N ALA A 236 -12.15 9.51 11.66
CA ALA A 236 -12.39 9.40 13.10
C ALA A 236 -11.35 10.18 13.94
N GLY A 237 -10.16 10.44 13.40
CA GLY A 237 -9.11 11.20 14.05
C GLY A 237 -8.49 10.47 15.25
N GLY A 238 -7.75 11.22 16.07
CA GLY A 238 -7.14 10.72 17.30
C GLY A 238 -6.19 9.54 17.10
N LEU A 239 -6.19 8.60 18.05
CA LEU A 239 -5.31 7.43 18.00
C LEU A 239 -5.70 6.47 16.87
N THR A 240 -6.96 6.42 16.44
CA THR A 240 -7.39 5.60 15.32
C THR A 240 -6.78 6.08 14.00
N ALA A 241 -6.80 7.39 13.74
CA ALA A 241 -6.14 7.96 12.56
C ALA A 241 -4.62 7.80 12.60
N ALA A 242 -4.02 7.83 13.79
CA ALA A 242 -2.60 7.52 13.98
C ALA A 242 -2.31 6.05 13.61
N SER A 243 -3.11 5.10 14.12
CA SER A 243 -3.02 3.68 13.77
C SER A 243 -3.21 3.43 12.27
N PHE A 244 -4.17 4.12 11.64
CA PHE A 244 -4.38 4.08 10.19
C PHE A 244 -3.11 4.51 9.46
N THR A 245 -2.54 5.66 9.82
CA THR A 245 -1.36 6.22 9.13
C THR A 245 -0.13 5.34 9.34
N ALA A 246 0.07 4.80 10.54
CA ALA A 246 1.16 3.88 10.84
C ALA A 246 1.07 2.60 10.00
N ALA A 247 -0.10 1.95 9.99
CA ALA A 247 -0.32 0.76 9.16
C ALA A 247 -0.17 1.07 7.67
N PHE A 248 -0.74 2.18 7.20
CA PHE A 248 -0.66 2.58 5.80
C PHE A 248 0.78 2.73 5.34
N VAL A 249 1.58 3.52 6.07
CA VAL A 249 2.99 3.76 5.75
C VAL A 249 3.80 2.47 5.76
N ASP A 250 3.72 1.68 6.84
CA ASP A 250 4.49 0.43 6.98
C ASP A 250 4.25 -0.52 5.81
N ILE A 251 2.98 -0.70 5.42
CA ILE A 251 2.61 -1.62 4.34
C ILE A 251 2.98 -1.05 2.97
N LYS A 252 2.91 0.28 2.74
CA LYS A 252 3.42 0.87 1.50
C LYS A 252 4.94 0.66 1.36
N VAL A 253 5.69 0.81 2.44
CA VAL A 253 7.14 0.56 2.44
C VAL A 253 7.43 -0.90 2.09
N GLN A 254 6.73 -1.85 2.70
CA GLN A 254 6.88 -3.28 2.39
C GLN A 254 6.61 -3.58 0.92
N GLU A 255 5.49 -3.10 0.36
CA GLU A 255 5.14 -3.32 -1.04
C GLU A 255 6.20 -2.77 -2.01
N ILE A 256 6.73 -1.57 -1.75
CA ILE A 256 7.76 -0.96 -2.60
C ILE A 256 9.06 -1.78 -2.59
N ILE A 257 9.49 -2.25 -1.42
CA ILE A 257 10.69 -3.10 -1.26
C ILE A 257 10.49 -4.47 -1.92
N GLU A 258 9.30 -5.05 -1.81
CA GLU A 258 8.99 -6.33 -2.44
C GLU A 258 8.97 -6.21 -3.98
N GLN A 259 8.47 -5.09 -4.52
CA GLN A 259 8.54 -4.78 -5.95
C GLN A 259 9.98 -4.62 -6.46
N THR A 260 10.94 -4.16 -5.64
CA THR A 260 12.36 -4.13 -6.04
C THR A 260 13.03 -5.51 -6.02
N GLY A 261 12.34 -6.56 -5.56
CA GLY A 261 12.90 -7.89 -5.35
C GLY A 261 13.96 -7.92 -4.25
N SER A 262 14.08 -6.86 -3.46
CA SER A 262 15.06 -6.71 -2.40
C SER A 262 14.48 -7.13 -1.05
N VAL A 263 13.97 -8.36 -0.94
CA VAL A 263 13.55 -8.90 0.36
C VAL A 263 14.77 -8.94 1.28
N PRO A 264 14.85 -8.13 2.35
CA PRO A 264 15.88 -8.32 3.36
C PRO A 264 15.55 -9.64 4.05
N GLU A 265 16.46 -10.61 3.94
CA GLU A 265 16.33 -11.90 4.62
C GLU A 265 15.91 -11.66 6.09
N PRO A 266 14.81 -12.26 6.57
CA PRO A 266 14.29 -11.93 7.88
C PRO A 266 15.35 -12.18 8.96
N ALA A 267 15.63 -11.14 9.76
CA ALA A 267 16.28 -11.28 11.07
C ALA A 267 15.54 -12.28 11.99
N SER A 268 14.38 -12.79 11.59
CA SER A 268 13.60 -13.88 12.18
C SER A 268 14.34 -15.23 12.27
N LEU A 269 15.42 -15.46 11.52
CA LEU A 269 16.26 -16.66 11.72
C LEU A 269 17.26 -16.52 12.89
N ALA A 270 17.55 -15.30 13.37
CA ALA A 270 18.45 -15.10 14.50
C ALA A 270 17.77 -15.31 15.86
N LEU A 271 16.44 -15.18 15.95
CA LEU A 271 15.73 -15.29 17.24
C LEU A 271 15.28 -16.73 17.59
N MET A 272 15.34 -17.69 16.65
CA MET A 272 15.12 -19.11 16.95
C MET A 272 16.40 -19.87 17.36
N GLY A 273 17.57 -19.20 17.37
CA GLY A 273 18.87 -19.82 17.67
C GLY A 273 19.40 -19.65 19.10
N ILE A 274 18.77 -18.82 19.95
CA ILE A 274 19.28 -18.51 21.31
C ILE A 274 18.42 -19.14 22.43
N GLY A 275 17.52 -20.07 22.07
CA GLY A 275 16.55 -20.67 23.01
C GLY A 275 16.83 -22.08 23.53
N LEU A 276 17.97 -22.72 23.23
CA LEU A 276 18.21 -24.14 23.58
C LEU A 276 19.63 -24.45 24.11
N LEU A 277 20.20 -23.56 24.93
CA LEU A 277 21.32 -23.89 25.83
C LEU A 277 20.87 -23.80 27.29
N GLY A 278 20.05 -24.77 27.70
CA GLY A 278 19.66 -24.92 29.08
C GLY A 278 19.17 -26.34 29.36
N MET A 279 19.87 -27.01 30.28
CA MET A 279 19.55 -28.28 30.96
C MET A 279 20.14 -29.56 30.36
N GLY A 280 21.04 -30.19 31.13
CA GLY A 280 21.20 -31.65 31.05
C GLY A 280 22.59 -32.26 31.32
N PHE A 281 23.44 -31.71 32.20
CA PHE A 281 24.55 -32.50 32.76
C PHE A 281 24.22 -32.98 34.17
N GLY A 282 23.99 -34.29 34.30
CA GLY A 282 24.08 -34.97 35.59
C GLY A 282 23.20 -36.21 35.73
N ARG A 283 23.72 -37.39 35.36
CA ARG A 283 23.81 -38.53 36.29
C ARG A 283 24.62 -39.70 35.73
N LYS A 284 25.57 -40.14 36.56
CA LYS A 284 26.38 -41.36 36.49
C LYS A 284 25.55 -42.61 36.17
N VAL A 285 26.11 -43.50 35.34
CA VAL A 285 25.97 -44.95 35.52
C VAL A 285 27.33 -45.64 35.31
N ILE A 286 27.71 -46.39 36.33
CA ILE A 286 28.85 -47.32 36.41
C ILE A 286 28.42 -48.70 35.89
N LYS A 287 29.32 -49.40 35.18
CA LYS A 287 29.50 -50.87 34.98
C LYS A 287 29.84 -51.13 33.50
N SER A 288 30.67 -52.07 33.07
CA SER A 288 31.56 -53.08 33.66
C SER A 288 32.22 -53.77 32.45
N ARG A 289 33.53 -54.06 32.51
CA ARG A 289 34.36 -55.06 31.79
C ARG A 289 33.76 -55.82 30.59
N ILE A 290 34.58 -56.04 29.56
CA ILE A 290 34.95 -57.39 29.06
C ILE A 290 36.28 -57.32 28.29
N ARG A 291 37.20 -58.19 28.77
CA ARG A 291 38.46 -58.74 28.21
C ARG A 291 39.58 -57.78 27.81
#